data_AF-K1S9H5-F1
#
_entry.id   AF-K1S9H5-F1
#
_cell.length_a   1.000
_cell.length_b   1.000
_cell.length_c   1.000
_cell.angle_alpha   90.00
_cell.angle_beta   90.00
_cell.angle_gamma   90.00
#
_symmetry.space_group_name_H-M   'P 1'
#
loop_
_entity.id
_entity.type
_entity.pdbx_description
1 polymer ?
#
loop_
_entity_poly.entity_id
_entity_poly.type
_entity_poly.pdbx_seq_one_letter_code
_entity_poly.pdbx_strand_id
1 'polypeptide(L)'
;PDAGQEALNLLGQTAAVSEVLLGDKLAVFQEAAEKANEIPAPVKIPDPAAEPTVTILWSESDKLQDGEIMPLSVANRVFEELDTAQHTDREKDGYTGGWYDKTAFRIDFTLNGQPDNYEGRQDFGDGEGSLVQHIQNYHEYYAKDENWKNFVLHNKGPEAWEQDKAEREMVLTEFISYLKQHCNLSAMEQAATAALREDRTFRRNRLPITTLLWPMCRTAARCLTKASITCRNRPSWLTLTRACRITR
;
A
#
# COMPACT_ATOMS: atom_id res chain seq x y z
N PRO A 1 -40.51 -22.11 77.17
CA PRO A 1 -40.07 -22.11 75.76
C PRO A 1 -40.27 -20.71 75.19
N ASP A 2 -39.17 -19.98 75.07
CA ASP A 2 -39.12 -18.53 74.92
C ASP A 2 -39.15 -18.14 73.43
N ALA A 3 -40.31 -17.68 72.96
CA ALA A 3 -40.53 -17.24 71.58
C ALA A 3 -39.64 -16.06 71.15
N GLY A 4 -39.00 -15.36 72.10
CA GLY A 4 -38.03 -14.29 71.81
C GLY A 4 -36.70 -14.81 71.26
N GLN A 5 -36.28 -16.02 71.64
CA GLN A 5 -35.00 -16.58 71.24
C GLN A 5 -35.01 -17.13 69.80
N GLU A 6 -36.15 -17.66 69.35
CA GLU A 6 -36.33 -18.17 67.98
C GLU A 6 -36.36 -17.04 66.93
N ALA A 7 -36.94 -15.88 67.27
CA ALA A 7 -36.96 -14.71 66.38
C ALA A 7 -35.56 -14.10 66.17
N LEU A 8 -34.72 -14.08 67.21
CA LEU A 8 -33.34 -13.61 67.13
C LEU A 8 -32.44 -14.52 66.27
N ASN A 9 -32.63 -15.84 66.35
CA ASN A 9 -31.88 -16.79 65.52
C ASN A 9 -32.29 -16.72 64.03
N LEU A 10 -33.58 -16.48 63.73
CA LEU A 10 -34.05 -16.28 62.36
C LEU A 10 -33.48 -14.98 61.75
N LEU A 11 -33.43 -13.89 62.51
CA LEU A 11 -32.83 -12.63 62.04
C LEU A 11 -31.32 -12.76 61.80
N GLY A 12 -30.60 -13.45 62.70
CA GLY A 12 -29.17 -13.73 62.54
C GLY A 12 -28.84 -14.58 61.30
N GLN A 13 -29.68 -15.56 60.98
CA GLN A 13 -29.54 -16.35 59.75
C GLN A 13 -29.83 -15.53 58.49
N THR A 14 -30.84 -14.64 58.50
CA THR A 14 -31.12 -13.77 57.34
C THR A 14 -30.05 -12.72 57.09
N ALA A 15 -29.38 -12.21 58.13
CA ALA A 15 -28.28 -11.27 57.99
C ALA A 15 -27.04 -11.93 57.36
N ALA A 16 -26.68 -13.14 57.82
CA ALA A 16 -25.55 -13.89 57.27
C ALA A 16 -25.75 -14.29 55.80
N VAL A 17 -26.99 -14.65 55.40
CA VAL A 17 -27.30 -15.01 54.02
C VAL A 17 -27.26 -13.79 53.09
N SER A 18 -27.67 -12.60 53.57
CA SER A 18 -27.59 -11.36 52.80
C SER A 18 -26.15 -10.87 52.59
N GLU A 19 -25.27 -10.97 53.60
CA GLU A 19 -23.86 -10.55 53.46
C GLU A 19 -23.09 -11.44 52.48
N VAL A 20 -23.33 -12.75 52.47
CA VAL A 20 -22.69 -13.68 51.51
C VAL A 20 -23.19 -13.42 50.07
N LEU A 21 -24.51 -13.22 49.88
CA LEU A 21 -25.08 -12.92 48.56
C LEU A 21 -24.69 -11.54 48.00
N LEU A 22 -24.41 -10.56 48.86
CA LEU A 22 -23.93 -9.24 48.46
C LEU A 22 -22.43 -9.26 48.12
N GLY A 23 -21.62 -10.02 48.87
CA GLY A 23 -20.19 -10.23 48.59
C GLY A 23 -19.95 -10.89 47.23
N ASP A 24 -20.70 -11.94 46.91
CA ASP A 24 -20.58 -12.66 45.63
C ASP A 24 -21.01 -11.80 44.43
N LYS A 25 -22.03 -10.95 44.59
CA LYS A 25 -22.43 -10.01 43.53
C LYS A 25 -21.43 -8.87 43.33
N LEU A 26 -20.85 -8.35 44.41
CA LEU A 26 -19.84 -7.28 44.33
C LEU A 26 -18.56 -7.76 43.64
N ALA A 27 -18.13 -9.00 43.88
CA ALA A 27 -17.00 -9.59 43.17
C ALA A 27 -17.25 -9.68 41.65
N VAL A 28 -18.44 -10.10 41.23
CA VAL A 28 -18.82 -10.16 39.81
C VAL A 28 -18.86 -8.77 39.16
N PHE A 29 -19.27 -7.72 39.88
CA PHE A 29 -19.24 -6.35 39.36
C PHE A 29 -17.82 -5.77 39.29
N GLN A 30 -16.92 -6.14 40.22
CA GLN A 30 -15.51 -5.73 40.17
C GLN A 30 -14.77 -6.42 39.01
N GLU A 31 -15.00 -7.72 38.81
CA GLU A 31 -14.43 -8.48 37.69
C GLU A 31 -14.97 -7.97 36.33
N ALA A 32 -16.26 -7.60 36.25
CA ALA A 32 -16.84 -6.97 35.07
C ALA A 32 -16.31 -5.54 34.82
N ALA A 33 -16.01 -4.78 35.88
CA ALA A 33 -15.41 -3.45 35.77
C ALA A 33 -13.93 -3.50 35.38
N GLU A 34 -13.18 -4.52 35.82
CA GLU A 34 -11.80 -4.78 35.37
C GLU A 34 -11.77 -5.21 33.90
N LYS A 35 -12.71 -6.05 33.45
CA LYS A 35 -12.87 -6.38 32.02
C LYS A 35 -13.32 -5.19 31.16
N ALA A 36 -14.06 -4.24 31.72
CA ALA A 36 -14.49 -3.03 31.01
C ALA A 36 -13.42 -1.93 30.97
N ASN A 37 -12.39 -2.02 31.82
CA ASN A 37 -11.22 -1.12 31.85
C ASN A 37 -10.04 -1.62 31.01
N GLU A 38 -10.15 -2.80 30.39
CA GLU A 38 -9.30 -3.16 29.25
C GLU A 38 -9.67 -2.25 28.08
N ILE A 39 -9.01 -1.10 28.01
CA ILE A 39 -9.03 -0.24 26.83
C ILE A 39 -8.62 -1.14 25.66
N PRO A 40 -9.53 -1.44 24.69
CA PRO A 40 -9.14 -2.16 23.50
C PRO A 40 -7.93 -1.43 22.92
N ALA A 41 -6.86 -2.17 22.62
CA ALA A 41 -5.69 -1.59 21.98
C ALA A 41 -6.17 -0.66 20.86
N PRO A 42 -5.64 0.57 20.74
CA PRO A 42 -6.19 1.56 19.83
C PRO A 42 -6.36 0.89 18.47
N VAL A 43 -7.62 0.70 18.05
CA VAL A 43 -7.91 0.25 16.69
C VAL A 43 -7.31 1.35 15.85
N LYS A 44 -6.14 1.06 15.25
CA LYS A 44 -5.51 1.97 14.31
C LYS A 44 -6.51 2.09 13.17
N ILE A 45 -7.33 3.14 13.21
CA ILE A 45 -8.17 3.51 12.09
C ILE A 45 -7.18 3.69 10.95
N PRO A 46 -7.20 2.82 9.92
CA PRO A 46 -6.32 2.98 8.79
C PRO A 46 -6.57 4.38 8.25
N ASP A 47 -5.51 5.09 7.89
CA ASP A 47 -5.66 6.35 7.18
C ASP A 47 -6.57 6.07 5.96
N PRO A 48 -7.70 6.78 5.78
CA PRO A 48 -8.57 6.54 4.63
C PRO A 48 -7.88 6.77 3.29
N ALA A 49 -6.70 7.43 3.27
CA ALA A 49 -5.84 7.55 2.12
C ALA A 49 -4.75 6.47 2.02
N ALA A 50 -4.64 5.57 3.01
CA ALA A 50 -3.68 4.47 2.96
C ALA A 50 -3.97 3.56 1.77
N GLU A 51 -2.91 3.13 1.11
CA GLU A 51 -3.01 2.12 0.07
C GLU A 51 -3.57 0.81 0.67
N PRO A 52 -4.56 0.17 0.01
CA PRO A 52 -5.06 -1.13 0.41
C PRO A 52 -3.93 -2.17 0.47
N THR A 53 -4.09 -3.15 1.35
CA THR A 53 -3.13 -4.24 1.49
C THR A 53 -3.71 -5.55 1.02
N VAL A 54 -2.90 -6.33 0.32
CA VAL A 54 -3.26 -7.66 -0.18
C VAL A 54 -2.50 -8.68 0.66
N THR A 55 -3.24 -9.61 1.26
CA THR A 55 -2.73 -10.76 1.99
C THR A 55 -2.90 -12.01 1.14
N ILE A 56 -1.84 -12.76 0.93
CA ILE A 56 -1.90 -14.08 0.31
C ILE A 56 -2.41 -15.06 1.37
N LEU A 57 -3.60 -15.62 1.18
CA LEU A 57 -4.15 -16.61 2.09
C LEU A 57 -3.51 -17.98 1.86
N TRP A 58 -3.31 -18.33 0.58
CA TRP A 58 -2.66 -19.56 0.14
C TRP A 58 -2.26 -19.45 -1.34
N SER A 59 -1.11 -20.01 -1.74
CA SER A 59 -0.71 -20.08 -3.16
C SER A 59 -0.08 -21.42 -3.56
N GLU A 60 -0.40 -21.91 -4.76
CA GLU A 60 0.33 -23.01 -5.43
C GLU A 60 1.67 -22.53 -6.02
N SER A 61 1.83 -21.23 -6.26
CA SER A 61 3.04 -20.66 -6.86
C SER A 61 4.20 -20.62 -5.87
N ASP A 62 5.39 -21.04 -6.30
CA ASP A 62 6.61 -20.98 -5.48
C ASP A 62 7.13 -19.55 -5.26
N LYS A 63 6.52 -18.55 -5.92
CA LYS A 63 6.91 -17.13 -5.85
C LYS A 63 6.17 -16.34 -4.76
N LEU A 64 5.08 -16.88 -4.24
CA LEU A 64 4.28 -16.25 -3.19
C LEU A 64 4.34 -17.08 -1.92
N GLN A 65 4.37 -16.41 -0.77
CA GLN A 65 4.30 -17.10 0.52
C GLN A 65 2.92 -16.97 1.14
N ASP A 66 2.44 -18.06 1.74
CA ASP A 66 1.22 -18.03 2.54
C ASP A 66 1.38 -17.04 3.71
N GLY A 67 0.41 -16.13 3.86
CA GLY A 67 0.44 -15.04 4.82
C GLY A 67 1.27 -13.83 4.39
N GLU A 68 1.83 -13.81 3.17
CA GLU A 68 2.54 -12.64 2.65
C GLU A 68 1.59 -11.44 2.50
N ILE A 69 2.03 -10.28 2.98
CA ILE A 69 1.27 -9.03 2.92
C ILE A 69 2.03 -8.03 2.07
N MET A 70 1.38 -7.47 1.06
CA MET A 70 1.95 -6.47 0.16
C MET A 70 0.97 -5.35 -0.18
N PRO A 71 1.44 -4.15 -0.55
CA PRO A 71 0.55 -3.08 -1.03
C PRO A 71 -0.17 -3.48 -2.32
N LEU A 72 -1.39 -2.98 -2.52
CA LEU A 72 -2.22 -3.28 -3.69
C LEU A 72 -1.50 -3.08 -5.02
N SER A 73 -0.78 -1.98 -5.21
CA SER A 73 -0.05 -1.67 -6.44
C SER A 73 1.08 -2.67 -6.70
N VAL A 74 1.70 -3.20 -5.65
CA VAL A 74 2.71 -4.25 -5.75
C VAL A 74 2.04 -5.57 -6.13
N ALA A 75 1.00 -5.97 -5.40
CA ALA A 75 0.24 -7.19 -5.69
C ALA A 75 -0.30 -7.19 -7.11
N ASN A 76 -0.86 -6.06 -7.57
CA ASN A 76 -1.41 -5.93 -8.92
C ASN A 76 -0.38 -6.23 -10.00
N ARG A 77 0.85 -5.76 -9.82
CA ARG A 77 1.96 -6.02 -10.76
C ARG A 77 2.49 -7.44 -10.64
N VAL A 78 2.69 -7.93 -9.41
CA VAL A 78 3.18 -9.30 -9.18
C VAL A 78 2.22 -10.32 -9.81
N PHE A 79 0.91 -10.14 -9.64
CA PHE A 79 -0.10 -11.04 -10.20
C PHE A 79 -0.07 -11.03 -11.73
N GLU A 80 0.08 -9.85 -12.35
CA GLU A 80 0.24 -9.71 -13.80
C GLU A 80 1.50 -10.42 -14.32
N GLU A 81 2.63 -10.24 -13.62
CA GLU A 81 3.91 -10.85 -13.97
C GLU A 81 3.86 -12.39 -13.85
N LEU A 82 3.25 -12.92 -12.78
CA LEU A 82 3.08 -14.36 -12.57
C LEU A 82 2.12 -14.99 -13.58
N ASP A 83 0.97 -14.36 -13.82
CA ASP A 83 0.01 -14.81 -14.82
C ASP A 83 0.65 -14.87 -16.21
N THR A 84 1.31 -13.77 -16.63
CA THR A 84 1.97 -13.69 -17.94
C THR A 84 3.10 -14.71 -18.07
N ALA A 85 3.93 -14.88 -17.03
CA ALA A 85 5.03 -15.83 -17.04
C ALA A 85 4.52 -17.27 -17.19
N GLN A 86 3.52 -17.65 -16.39
CA GLN A 86 2.92 -18.98 -16.45
C GLN A 86 2.19 -19.23 -17.78
N HIS A 87 1.50 -18.22 -18.30
CA HIS A 87 0.80 -18.27 -19.59
C HIS A 87 1.78 -18.41 -20.77
N THR A 88 2.92 -17.74 -20.71
CA THR A 88 3.94 -17.82 -21.77
C THR A 88 4.70 -19.16 -21.70
N ASP A 89 4.99 -19.63 -20.48
CA ASP A 89 5.76 -20.88 -20.30
C ASP A 89 5.01 -22.11 -20.80
N ARG A 90 3.68 -22.17 -20.62
CA ARG A 90 2.84 -23.26 -21.13
C ARG A 90 2.74 -23.33 -22.65
N GLU A 91 2.99 -22.21 -23.35
CA GLU A 91 2.98 -22.18 -24.82
C GLU A 91 4.27 -22.71 -25.45
N LYS A 92 5.30 -23.00 -24.63
CA LYS A 92 6.58 -23.52 -25.11
C LYS A 92 6.47 -25.01 -25.51
N ASP A 93 7.15 -25.35 -26.60
CA ASP A 93 7.26 -26.74 -27.05
C ASP A 93 7.88 -27.63 -25.96
N GLY A 94 7.20 -28.73 -25.64
CA GLY A 94 7.66 -29.69 -24.63
C GLY A 94 7.38 -29.30 -23.18
N TYR A 95 6.49 -28.35 -22.92
CA TYR A 95 6.04 -28.03 -21.57
C TYR A 95 5.44 -29.24 -20.84
N THR A 96 5.88 -29.46 -19.60
CA THR A 96 5.45 -30.58 -18.74
C THR A 96 4.98 -30.13 -17.36
N GLY A 97 4.90 -28.81 -17.11
CA GLY A 97 4.47 -28.25 -15.83
C GLY A 97 2.94 -28.19 -15.67
N GLY A 98 2.48 -27.61 -14.56
CA GLY A 98 1.06 -27.36 -14.29
C GLY A 98 0.47 -26.33 -15.26
N TRP A 99 -0.84 -26.40 -15.52
CA TRP A 99 -1.50 -25.41 -16.39
C TRP A 99 -1.73 -24.08 -15.70
N TYR A 100 -2.01 -24.13 -14.39
CA TYR A 100 -2.35 -22.99 -13.58
C TYR A 100 -1.83 -23.16 -12.15
N ASP A 101 -1.41 -22.05 -11.55
CA ASP A 101 -1.15 -21.95 -10.11
C ASP A 101 -2.27 -21.15 -9.43
N LYS A 102 -3.03 -21.81 -8.57
CA LYS A 102 -4.15 -21.18 -7.85
C LYS A 102 -3.63 -20.36 -6.69
N THR A 103 -4.13 -19.15 -6.53
CA THR A 103 -3.79 -18.27 -5.42
C THR A 103 -5.05 -17.66 -4.82
N ALA A 104 -5.25 -17.87 -3.52
CA ALA A 104 -6.30 -17.24 -2.73
C ALA A 104 -5.74 -16.00 -2.03
N PHE A 105 -6.49 -14.90 -2.06
CA PHE A 105 -6.05 -13.62 -1.51
C PHE A 105 -7.19 -12.90 -0.77
N ARG A 106 -6.81 -12.00 0.14
CA ARG A 106 -7.69 -11.04 0.80
C ARG A 106 -7.14 -9.64 0.59
N ILE A 107 -7.99 -8.70 0.19
CA ILE A 107 -7.71 -7.28 0.11
C ILE A 107 -8.35 -6.62 1.32
N ASP A 108 -7.55 -6.05 2.20
CA ASP A 108 -8.01 -5.22 3.32
C ASP A 108 -7.96 -3.75 2.87
N PHE A 109 -9.09 -3.05 2.95
CA PHE A 109 -9.23 -1.67 2.46
C PHE A 109 -10.09 -0.81 3.38
N THR A 110 -10.12 0.51 3.12
CA THR A 110 -11.00 1.45 3.83
C THR A 110 -11.75 2.27 2.81
N LEU A 111 -13.05 1.99 2.67
CA LEU A 111 -13.95 2.68 1.74
C LEU A 111 -14.93 3.54 2.55
N ASN A 112 -15.06 4.82 2.20
CA ASN A 112 -15.93 5.78 2.91
C ASN A 112 -15.64 5.86 4.42
N GLY A 113 -14.40 5.64 4.83
CA GLY A 113 -13.97 5.67 6.24
C GLY A 113 -14.37 4.42 7.04
N GLN A 114 -14.93 3.40 6.41
CA GLN A 114 -15.21 2.11 7.03
C GLN A 114 -14.18 1.07 6.55
N PRO A 115 -13.52 0.35 7.47
CA PRO A 115 -12.65 -0.76 7.10
C PRO A 115 -13.51 -1.92 6.59
N ASP A 116 -13.09 -2.53 5.48
CA ASP A 116 -13.75 -3.69 4.89
C ASP A 116 -12.71 -4.58 4.19
N ASN A 117 -13.14 -5.75 3.73
CA ASN A 117 -12.29 -6.72 3.06
C ASN A 117 -12.98 -7.35 1.84
N TYR A 118 -12.16 -7.75 0.88
CA TYR A 118 -12.57 -8.51 -0.29
C TYR A 118 -11.71 -9.77 -0.41
N GLU A 119 -12.32 -10.94 -0.51
CA GLU A 119 -11.62 -12.20 -0.72
C GLU A 119 -11.89 -12.73 -2.13
N GLY A 120 -10.84 -13.29 -2.74
CA GLY A 120 -10.89 -13.81 -4.10
C GLY A 120 -9.85 -14.91 -4.34
N ARG A 121 -9.96 -15.53 -5.50
CA ARG A 121 -9.02 -16.57 -5.97
C ARG A 121 -8.73 -16.35 -7.44
N GLN A 122 -7.44 -16.20 -7.77
CA GLN A 122 -6.97 -16.07 -9.15
C GLN A 122 -6.12 -17.29 -9.52
N ASP A 123 -6.22 -17.73 -10.77
CA ASP A 123 -5.51 -18.87 -11.32
C ASP A 123 -4.44 -18.36 -12.30
N PHE A 124 -3.18 -18.28 -11.87
CA PHE A 124 -2.11 -17.75 -12.74
C PHE A 124 -1.87 -18.68 -13.93
N GLY A 125 -1.84 -18.10 -15.13
CA GLY A 125 -1.66 -18.79 -16.40
C GLY A 125 -2.90 -18.79 -17.27
N ASP A 126 -4.06 -18.32 -16.79
CA ASP A 126 -5.28 -18.18 -17.58
C ASP A 126 -5.24 -16.97 -18.54
N GLY A 127 -4.35 -16.01 -18.30
CA GLY A 127 -4.22 -14.80 -19.10
C GLY A 127 -5.20 -13.69 -18.70
N GLU A 128 -5.80 -13.75 -17.51
CA GLU A 128 -6.67 -12.70 -16.98
C GLU A 128 -5.90 -11.44 -16.54
N GLY A 129 -4.58 -11.54 -16.40
CA GLY A 129 -3.66 -10.44 -16.16
C GLY A 129 -3.57 -10.02 -14.70
N SER A 130 -3.53 -8.70 -14.48
CA SER A 130 -3.34 -8.12 -13.14
C SER A 130 -4.50 -8.41 -12.18
N LEU A 131 -4.23 -8.33 -10.87
CA LEU A 131 -5.22 -8.55 -9.81
C LEU A 131 -6.53 -7.75 -10.02
N VAL A 132 -6.42 -6.46 -10.31
CA VAL A 132 -7.60 -5.60 -10.50
C VAL A 132 -8.36 -5.97 -11.77
N GLN A 133 -7.66 -6.38 -12.83
CA GLN A 133 -8.26 -6.83 -14.08
C GLN A 133 -9.02 -8.16 -13.89
N HIS A 134 -8.41 -9.10 -13.18
CA HIS A 134 -9.04 -10.37 -12.79
C HIS A 134 -10.36 -10.14 -12.04
N ILE A 135 -10.35 -9.30 -10.99
CA ILE A 135 -11.56 -9.00 -10.20
C ILE A 135 -12.64 -8.37 -11.10
N GLN A 136 -12.26 -7.42 -11.96
CA GLN A 136 -13.19 -6.79 -12.87
C GLN A 136 -13.80 -7.82 -13.84
N ASN A 137 -12.97 -8.64 -14.49
CA ASN A 137 -13.41 -9.65 -15.44
C ASN A 137 -14.36 -10.68 -14.79
N TYR A 138 -14.02 -11.14 -13.58
CA TYR A 138 -14.83 -12.07 -12.81
C TYR A 138 -16.25 -11.53 -12.58
N HIS A 139 -16.37 -10.30 -12.07
CA HIS A 139 -17.68 -9.70 -11.80
C HIS A 139 -18.44 -9.34 -13.08
N GLU A 140 -17.75 -8.90 -14.13
CA GLU A 140 -18.37 -8.63 -15.43
C GLU A 140 -18.93 -9.88 -16.09
N TYR A 141 -18.24 -11.03 -15.94
CA TYR A 141 -18.67 -12.32 -16.45
C TYR A 141 -19.96 -12.76 -15.76
N TYR A 142 -19.95 -12.84 -14.42
CA TYR A 142 -21.10 -13.33 -13.66
C TYR A 142 -22.30 -12.37 -13.67
N ALA A 143 -22.08 -11.07 -13.91
CA ALA A 143 -23.18 -10.12 -14.13
C ALA A 143 -23.98 -10.43 -15.41
N LYS A 144 -23.38 -11.11 -16.40
CA LYS A 144 -24.00 -11.44 -17.69
C LYS A 144 -24.35 -12.93 -17.82
N ASP A 145 -23.93 -13.77 -16.88
CA ASP A 145 -24.09 -15.22 -16.97
C ASP A 145 -25.51 -15.67 -16.56
N GLU A 146 -26.28 -16.16 -17.52
CA GLU A 146 -27.64 -16.65 -17.29
C GLU A 146 -27.64 -17.95 -16.47
N ASN A 147 -26.60 -18.78 -16.56
CA ASN A 147 -26.50 -20.00 -15.76
C ASN A 147 -26.34 -19.68 -14.26
N TRP A 148 -25.49 -18.71 -13.93
CA TRP A 148 -25.32 -18.19 -12.58
C TRP A 148 -26.61 -17.60 -12.03
N LYS A 149 -27.26 -16.73 -12.80
CA LYS A 149 -28.58 -16.18 -12.42
C LYS A 149 -29.59 -17.29 -12.11
N ASN A 150 -29.69 -18.30 -12.96
CA ASN A 150 -30.58 -19.45 -12.73
C ASN A 150 -30.17 -20.24 -11.47
N PHE A 151 -28.87 -20.41 -11.24
CA PHE A 151 -28.36 -21.06 -10.04
C PHE A 151 -28.71 -20.29 -8.76
N VAL A 152 -28.54 -18.97 -8.73
CA VAL A 152 -28.88 -18.13 -7.57
C VAL A 152 -30.39 -18.15 -7.32
N LEU A 153 -31.20 -17.98 -8.37
CA LEU A 153 -32.65 -18.02 -8.25
C LEU A 153 -33.16 -19.38 -7.74
N HIS A 154 -32.58 -20.48 -8.21
CA HIS A 154 -32.98 -21.82 -7.80
C HIS A 154 -32.56 -22.16 -6.37
N ASN A 155 -31.35 -21.79 -5.95
CA ASN A 155 -30.80 -22.24 -4.67
C ASN A 155 -30.98 -21.24 -3.52
N LYS A 156 -31.00 -19.94 -3.82
CA LYS A 156 -31.05 -18.86 -2.83
C LYS A 156 -32.31 -17.99 -2.95
N GLY A 157 -33.00 -18.03 -4.09
CA GLY A 157 -34.24 -17.30 -4.33
C GLY A 157 -34.06 -15.91 -4.95
N PRO A 158 -35.18 -15.19 -5.21
CA PRO A 158 -35.17 -13.90 -5.91
C PRO A 158 -34.54 -12.76 -5.10
N GLU A 159 -34.69 -12.73 -3.78
CA GLU A 159 -34.07 -11.69 -2.93
C GLU A 159 -32.54 -11.76 -2.98
N ALA A 160 -32.00 -12.98 -2.95
CA ALA A 160 -30.56 -13.21 -3.08
C ALA A 160 -30.03 -12.80 -4.47
N TRP A 161 -30.83 -12.92 -5.53
CA TRP A 161 -30.46 -12.45 -6.86
C TRP A 161 -30.41 -10.92 -6.95
N GLU A 162 -31.35 -10.22 -6.31
CA GLU A 162 -31.27 -8.75 -6.24
C GLU A 162 -30.05 -8.28 -5.44
N GLN A 163 -29.73 -8.97 -4.34
CA GLN A 163 -28.52 -8.69 -3.56
C GLN A 163 -27.24 -8.97 -4.36
N ASP A 164 -27.15 -10.11 -5.05
CA ASP A 164 -26.00 -10.51 -5.86
C ASP A 164 -25.72 -9.52 -7.01
N LYS A 165 -26.78 -8.98 -7.63
CA LYS A 165 -26.69 -7.90 -8.63
C LYS A 165 -26.18 -6.60 -8.00
N ALA A 166 -26.75 -6.18 -6.88
CA ALA A 166 -26.34 -4.95 -6.21
C ALA A 166 -24.88 -5.00 -5.74
N GLU A 167 -24.44 -6.15 -5.22
CA GLU A 167 -23.05 -6.39 -4.83
C GLU A 167 -22.10 -6.29 -6.03
N ARG A 168 -22.44 -6.95 -7.15
CA ARG A 168 -21.64 -6.88 -8.38
C ARG A 168 -21.59 -5.48 -8.97
N GLU A 169 -22.71 -4.76 -8.96
CA GLU A 169 -22.76 -3.38 -9.43
C GLU A 169 -21.89 -2.47 -8.56
N MET A 170 -21.95 -2.61 -7.23
CA MET A 170 -21.08 -1.89 -6.30
C MET A 170 -19.61 -2.21 -6.57
N VAL A 171 -19.26 -3.49 -6.74
CA VAL A 171 -17.87 -3.88 -7.02
C VAL A 171 -17.38 -3.26 -8.33
N LEU A 172 -18.14 -3.36 -9.41
CA LEU A 172 -17.73 -2.87 -10.73
C LEU A 172 -17.66 -1.34 -10.80
N THR A 173 -18.54 -0.64 -10.11
CA THR A 173 -18.64 0.83 -10.19
C THR A 173 -17.78 1.54 -9.15
N GLU A 174 -17.82 1.09 -7.89
CA GLU A 174 -17.15 1.74 -6.77
C GLU A 174 -15.80 1.07 -6.47
N PHE A 175 -15.80 -0.24 -6.20
CA PHE A 175 -14.61 -0.93 -5.70
C PHE A 175 -13.48 -0.99 -6.74
N ILE A 176 -13.77 -1.38 -7.99
CA ILE A 176 -12.77 -1.42 -9.06
C ILE A 176 -12.18 -0.01 -9.31
N SER A 177 -13.03 1.01 -9.31
CA SER A 177 -12.59 2.41 -9.46
C SER A 177 -11.65 2.82 -8.33
N TYR A 178 -11.98 2.45 -7.09
CA TYR A 178 -11.16 2.66 -5.91
C TYR A 178 -9.78 1.97 -6.03
N LEU A 179 -9.74 0.69 -6.40
CA LEU A 179 -8.48 -0.04 -6.58
C LEU A 179 -7.60 0.59 -7.66
N LYS A 180 -8.18 0.94 -8.82
CA LYS A 180 -7.46 1.62 -9.90
C LYS A 180 -6.89 2.97 -9.48
N GLN A 181 -7.64 3.73 -8.69
CA GLN A 181 -7.17 5.02 -8.17
C GLN A 181 -5.94 4.84 -7.28
N HIS A 182 -5.96 3.88 -6.35
CA HIS A 182 -4.81 3.62 -5.48
C HIS A 182 -3.59 3.14 -6.26
N CYS A 183 -3.75 2.23 -7.24
CA CYS A 183 -2.65 1.83 -8.12
C CYS A 183 -2.03 3.02 -8.87
N ASN A 184 -2.86 3.94 -9.38
CA ASN A 184 -2.38 5.13 -10.09
C ASN A 184 -1.65 6.11 -9.14
N LEU A 185 -2.19 6.34 -7.94
CA LEU A 185 -1.55 7.18 -6.93
C LEU A 185 -0.16 6.63 -6.55
N SER A 186 -0.05 5.33 -6.27
CA SER A 186 1.23 4.70 -5.94
C SER A 186 2.22 4.80 -7.10
N ALA A 187 1.78 4.66 -8.36
CA ALA A 187 2.64 4.87 -9.53
C ALA A 187 3.15 6.32 -9.63
N MET A 188 2.28 7.31 -9.38
CA MET A 188 2.67 8.72 -9.35
C MET A 188 3.67 9.02 -8.23
N GLU A 189 3.46 8.46 -7.03
CA GLU A 189 4.38 8.60 -5.89
C GLU A 189 5.75 7.98 -6.18
N GLN A 190 5.77 6.80 -6.80
CA GLN A 190 7.01 6.14 -7.23
C GLN A 190 7.75 6.99 -8.27
N ALA A 191 7.05 7.53 -9.27
CA ALA A 191 7.63 8.40 -10.29
C ALA A 191 8.20 9.70 -9.69
N ALA A 192 7.45 10.34 -8.79
CA ALA A 192 7.91 11.55 -8.09
C ALA A 192 9.15 11.25 -7.23
N THR A 193 9.15 10.12 -6.51
CA THR A 193 10.28 9.69 -5.68
C THR A 193 11.51 9.37 -6.53
N ALA A 194 11.34 8.73 -7.69
CA ALA A 194 12.41 8.47 -8.65
C ALA A 194 13.01 9.78 -9.17
N ALA A 195 12.19 10.73 -9.61
CA ALA A 195 12.63 12.05 -10.07
C ALA A 195 13.40 12.83 -8.98
N LEU A 196 12.95 12.77 -7.72
CA LEU A 196 13.66 13.37 -6.59
C LEU A 196 15.01 12.71 -6.32
N ARG A 197 15.11 11.38 -6.49
CA ARG A 197 16.38 10.65 -6.38
C ARG A 197 17.33 11.04 -7.51
N GLU A 198 16.84 11.17 -8.74
CA GLU A 198 17.61 11.62 -9.91
C GLU A 198 18.11 13.07 -9.77
N ASP A 199 17.28 14.01 -9.29
CA ASP A 199 17.76 15.38 -9.01
C ASP A 199 18.84 15.37 -7.91
N ARG A 200 18.67 14.55 -6.86
CA ARG A 200 19.68 14.41 -5.82
C ARG A 200 20.99 13.81 -6.34
N THR A 201 20.94 12.77 -7.18
CA THR A 201 22.15 12.18 -7.76
C THR A 201 22.83 13.15 -8.73
N PHE A 202 22.05 13.87 -9.55
CA PHE A 202 22.57 14.92 -10.42
C PHE A 202 23.24 16.05 -9.63
N ARG A 203 22.60 16.57 -8.57
CA ARG A 203 23.19 17.59 -7.68
C ARG A 203 24.45 17.10 -6.98
N ARG A 204 24.49 15.83 -6.55
CA ARG A 204 25.65 15.21 -5.88
C ARG A 204 26.84 15.02 -6.83
N ASN A 205 26.58 14.75 -8.11
CA ASN A 205 27.62 14.49 -9.11
C ASN A 205 28.12 15.76 -9.83
N ARG A 206 27.55 16.94 -9.56
CA ARG A 206 28.17 18.21 -9.93
C ARG A 206 29.42 18.42 -9.07
N LEU A 207 30.60 18.13 -9.65
CA LEU A 207 31.84 18.73 -9.15
C LEU A 207 31.65 20.25 -9.11
N PRO A 208 32.01 20.93 -8.02
CA PRO A 208 31.79 22.37 -7.94
C PRO A 208 32.65 23.03 -9.03
N ILE A 209 32.01 23.87 -9.85
CA ILE A 209 32.65 24.63 -10.96
C ILE A 209 33.91 25.38 -10.47
N THR A 210 34.01 25.66 -9.17
CA THR A 210 35.18 26.24 -8.52
C THR A 210 36.46 25.37 -8.60
N THR A 211 36.34 24.06 -8.84
CA THR A 211 37.51 23.16 -8.95
C THR A 211 38.18 23.23 -10.34
N LEU A 212 37.45 23.59 -11.38
CA LEU A 212 37.98 23.74 -12.75
C LEU A 212 38.62 25.12 -13.00
N LEU A 213 38.30 26.14 -12.20
CA LEU A 213 38.85 27.49 -12.33
C LEU A 213 40.07 27.78 -11.43
N TRP A 214 40.30 26.97 -10.40
CA TRP A 214 41.46 27.14 -9.51
C TRP A 214 42.84 27.00 -10.20
N PRO A 215 43.04 26.20 -11.27
CA PRO A 215 44.33 26.15 -11.95
C PRO A 215 44.61 27.40 -12.79
N MET A 216 43.58 28.08 -13.32
CA MET A 216 43.78 29.24 -14.22
C MET A 216 44.18 30.53 -13.49
N CYS A 217 43.71 30.75 -12.26
CA CYS A 217 44.11 31.94 -11.48
C CYS A 217 45.53 31.84 -10.89
N ARG A 218 46.10 30.64 -10.74
CA ARG A 218 47.49 30.48 -10.24
C ARG A 218 48.56 30.76 -11.27
N THR A 219 48.25 30.68 -12.57
CA THR A 219 49.20 30.99 -13.65
C THR A 219 49.35 32.48 -13.87
N ALA A 220 48.27 33.27 -13.67
CA ALA A 220 48.32 34.73 -13.79
C ALA A 220 49.15 35.39 -12.67
N ALA A 221 49.12 34.86 -11.45
CA ALA A 221 49.86 35.42 -10.31
C ALA A 221 51.37 35.14 -10.34
N ARG A 222 51.85 34.15 -11.12
CA ARG A 222 53.29 33.83 -11.25
C ARG A 222 54.03 34.61 -12.33
N CYS A 223 53.34 35.30 -13.23
CA CYS A 223 53.98 36.13 -14.26
C CYS A 223 54.27 37.58 -13.82
N LEU A 224 53.73 38.04 -12.68
CA LEU A 224 53.85 39.44 -12.25
C LEU A 224 54.98 39.73 -11.24
N THR A 225 55.79 38.73 -10.86
CA THR A 225 56.91 38.90 -9.90
C THR A 225 58.31 38.74 -10.51
N LYS A 226 58.43 38.73 -11.85
CA LYS A 226 59.70 38.87 -12.56
C LYS A 226 59.66 40.02 -13.57
N ALA A 227 59.50 41.23 -13.07
CA ALA A 227 59.85 42.43 -13.82
C ALA A 227 60.50 43.42 -12.86
N SER A 228 61.82 43.31 -12.71
CA SER A 228 62.64 44.35 -12.09
C SER A 228 63.91 44.51 -12.91
N ILE A 229 63.98 45.68 -13.56
CA ILE A 229 65.19 46.45 -13.90
C ILE A 229 65.99 45.93 -15.10
N THR A 230 65.82 46.58 -16.25
CA THR A 230 66.71 47.69 -16.66
C THR A 230 66.06 48.50 -17.79
N CYS A 231 65.88 49.79 -17.54
CA CYS A 231 65.64 50.80 -18.58
C CYS A 231 66.81 50.82 -19.56
N ARG A 232 66.54 50.72 -20.86
CA ARG A 232 67.24 51.47 -21.92
C ARG A 232 66.44 51.38 -23.23
N ASN A 233 66.32 52.55 -23.86
CA ASN A 233 65.93 52.81 -25.25
C ASN A 233 64.45 52.71 -25.67
N ARG A 234 63.83 53.89 -25.64
CA ARG A 234 62.82 54.40 -26.58
C ARG A 234 63.29 54.20 -28.04
N PRO A 235 62.41 53.83 -28.99
CA PRO A 235 61.81 54.82 -29.90
C PRO A 235 60.29 54.57 -30.13
N SER A 236 59.45 55.57 -29.93
CA SER A 236 58.75 56.35 -30.97
C SER A 236 57.71 55.57 -31.81
N TRP A 237 56.43 55.83 -31.49
CA TRP A 237 55.24 55.90 -32.36
C TRP A 237 54.94 54.75 -33.34
N LEU A 238 53.74 54.17 -33.21
CA LEU A 238 52.72 54.18 -34.27
C LEU A 238 51.37 53.67 -33.73
N THR A 239 50.39 54.54 -33.81
CA THR A 239 48.95 54.32 -33.63
C THR A 239 48.42 53.32 -34.66
N LEU A 240 47.58 52.38 -34.22
CA LEU A 240 46.57 51.78 -35.10
C LEU A 240 45.34 51.33 -34.30
N THR A 241 44.34 52.19 -34.34
CA THR A 241 42.93 51.89 -34.12
C THR A 241 42.48 50.82 -35.10
N ARG A 242 41.81 49.77 -34.63
CA ARG A 242 40.94 48.97 -35.51
C ARG A 242 39.66 48.57 -34.80
N ALA A 243 38.57 48.94 -35.46
CA ALA A 243 37.19 48.91 -35.04
C ALA A 243 36.65 47.48 -34.86
N CYS A 244 35.84 47.32 -33.81
CA CYS A 244 34.94 46.19 -33.63
C CYS A 244 33.72 46.41 -34.54
N ARG A 245 33.52 45.55 -35.55
CA ARG A 245 32.29 45.51 -36.35
C ARG A 245 31.44 44.36 -35.81
N ILE A 246 30.32 44.70 -35.19
CA ILE A 246 29.23 43.79 -34.82
C ILE A 246 28.34 43.66 -36.07
N THR A 247 28.14 42.44 -36.54
CA THR A 247 27.06 42.10 -37.49
C THR A 247 25.93 41.42 -36.72
N ARG A 248 24.72 41.92 -36.97
CA ARG A 248 23.45 41.24 -36.66
C ARG A 248 23.29 39.99 -37.50
#